data_AF-A0A1C5RR71-F1
#
_entry.id   AF-A0A1C5RR71-F1
#
_cell.length_a   1.000
_cell.length_b   1.000
_cell.length_c   1.000
_cell.angle_alpha   90.00
_cell.angle_beta   90.00
_cell.angle_gamma   90.00
#
_symmetry.space_group_name_H-M   'P 1'
#
loop_
_entity.id
_entity.type
_entity.pdbx_description
1 polymer ?
#
loop_
_entity_poly.entity_id
_entity_poly.type
_entity_poly.pdbx_seq_one_letter_code
_entity_poly.pdbx_strand_id
1 'polypeptide(L)' 'MKENRGLKNRIAISNAIDKSLYEKLKQYSDDTGIPISKLLDKSIAMFLESIERN' A
#
# COMPACT_ATOMS: atom_id res chain seq x y z
N MET A 1 -11.74 -20.22 9.32
CA MET A 1 -10.74 -19.91 8.27
C MET A 1 -9.62 -19.12 8.92
N LYS A 2 -8.33 -19.38 8.64
CA LYS A 2 -7.25 -18.52 9.16
C LYS A 2 -7.35 -17.17 8.46
N GLU A 3 -7.99 -16.20 9.10
CA GLU A 3 -8.42 -14.94 8.48
C GLU A 3 -7.26 -14.05 8.02
N ASN A 4 -6.09 -14.19 8.65
CA ASN A 4 -4.85 -13.59 8.18
C ASN A 4 -3.93 -14.69 7.66
N ARG A 5 -3.42 -14.54 6.43
CA ARG A 5 -2.53 -15.47 5.70
C ARG A 5 -1.17 -15.72 6.41
N GLY A 6 -1.14 -15.95 7.72
CA GLY A 6 0.04 -15.99 8.56
C GLY A 6 0.63 -14.62 8.90
N LEU A 7 -0.06 -13.52 8.56
CA LEU A 7 0.42 -12.16 8.80
C LEU A 7 0.24 -11.78 10.27
N LYS A 8 1.34 -11.33 10.91
CA LYS A 8 1.33 -10.88 12.32
C LYS A 8 1.12 -9.37 12.47
N ASN A 9 1.76 -8.59 11.60
CA ASN A 9 1.79 -7.12 11.67
C ASN A 9 1.21 -6.45 10.41
N ARG A 10 0.45 -7.19 9.59
CA ARG A 10 -0.14 -6.68 8.35
C ARG A 10 -1.55 -7.24 8.17
N ILE A 11 -2.43 -6.42 7.61
CA ILE A 11 -3.80 -6.80 7.25
C ILE A 11 -3.87 -6.91 5.74
N ALA A 12 -4.41 -8.02 5.23
CA ALA A 12 -4.72 -8.15 3.81
C ALA A 12 -6.05 -7.43 3.55
N ILE A 13 -5.99 -6.31 2.83
CA ILE A 13 -7.19 -5.53 2.46
C ILE A 13 -7.64 -5.91 1.04
N SER A 14 -8.95 -6.09 0.88
CA SER A 14 -9.61 -6.20 -0.42
C SER A 14 -10.29 -4.87 -0.71
N ASN A 15 -9.77 -4.11 -1.66
CA ASN A 15 -10.33 -2.80 -2.02
C ASN A 15 -10.14 -2.52 -3.52
N ALA A 16 -10.98 -1.63 -4.05
CA ALA A 16 -10.81 -1.07 -5.39
C ALA A 16 -9.88 0.16 -5.33
N ILE A 17 -8.97 0.26 -6.29
CA ILE A 17 -8.08 1.40 -6.50
C ILE A 17 -8.17 1.81 -7.97
N ASP A 18 -7.97 3.11 -8.24
CA ASP A 18 -7.94 3.60 -9.63
C ASP A 18 -6.86 2.85 -10.43
N LYS A 19 -7.23 2.44 -11.65
CA LYS A 19 -6.36 1.63 -12.51
C LYS A 19 -5.06 2.35 -12.86
N SER A 20 -5.13 3.64 -13.16
CA SER A 20 -3.95 4.44 -13.52
C SER A 20 -3.01 4.64 -12.32
N LEU A 21 -3.55 4.76 -11.11
CA LEU A 21 -2.76 4.82 -9.88
C LEU A 21 -2.03 3.50 -9.63
N TYR A 22 -2.73 2.37 -9.80
CA TYR A 22 -2.10 1.05 -9.65
C TYR A 22 -0.96 0.84 -10.66
N GLU A 23 -1.17 1.21 -11.93
CA GLU A 23 -0.15 1.08 -12.97
C GLU A 23 1.09 1.91 -12.66
N LYS A 24 0.92 3.17 -12.22
CA LYS A 24 2.04 4.02 -11.80
C LYS A 24 2.78 3.46 -10.59
N LEU A 25 2.04 2.96 -9.59
CA LEU A 25 2.60 2.36 -8.39
C LEU A 25 3.40 1.09 -8.72
N LYS A 26 2.88 0.27 -9.64
CA LYS A 26 3.54 -0.95 -10.12
C LYS A 26 4.79 -0.61 -10.92
N GLN A 27 4.74 0.35 -11.85
CA GLN A 27 5.91 0.79 -12.60
C GLN A 27 7.02 1.26 -11.66
N TYR A 28 6.69 2.08 -10.66
CA TYR A 28 7.66 2.52 -9.65
C TYR A 28 8.22 1.36 -8.83
N SER A 29 7.39 0.36 -8.50
CA SER A 29 7.83 -0.87 -7.83
C SER A 29 8.85 -1.64 -8.68
N ASP A 30 8.58 -1.77 -9.98
CA ASP A 30 9.44 -2.46 -10.93
C ASP A 30 10.77 -1.71 -11.13
N ASP A 31 10.73 -0.38 -11.26
CA ASP A 31 11.90 0.47 -11.50
C ASP A 31 12.84 0.54 -10.27
N THR A 32 12.29 0.50 -9.06
CA THR A 32 13.06 0.69 -7.81
C THR A 32 13.32 -0.61 -7.05
N GLY A 33 12.63 -1.69 -7.40
CA GLY A 33 12.63 -2.94 -6.64
C GLY A 33 11.91 -2.86 -5.29
N ILE A 34 11.26 -1.74 -4.96
CA ILE A 34 10.51 -1.60 -3.71
C ILE A 34 9.17 -2.33 -3.85
N PRO A 35 8.81 -3.27 -2.96
CA PRO A 35 7.54 -3.98 -3.05
C PRO A 35 6.31 -3.05 -2.96
N ILE A 36 5.28 -3.33 -3.78
CA ILE A 36 3.99 -2.61 -3.79
C ILE A 36 3.40 -2.44 -2.38
N SER A 37 3.47 -3.47 -1.53
CA SER A 37 2.95 -3.40 -0.16
C SER A 37 3.64 -2.30 0.68
N LYS A 38 4.96 -2.12 0.54
CA LYS A 38 5.69 -1.04 1.23
C LYS A 38 5.34 0.32 0.66
N LEU A 39 5.14 0.42 -0.65
CA LEU A 39 4.71 1.67 -1.28
C LEU A 39 3.33 2.07 -0.77
N LEU A 40 2.42 1.11 -0.66
CA LEU A 40 1.08 1.33 -0.11
C LEU A 40 1.14 1.76 1.37
N ASP A 41 1.94 1.09 2.20
CA ASP A 41 2.18 1.47 3.59
C ASP A 41 2.66 2.93 3.68
N LYS A 42 3.63 3.32 2.84
CA LYS A 42 4.19 4.68 2.78
C LYS A 42 3.14 5.71 2.34
N SER A 43 2.36 5.42 1.29
CA SER A 43 1.33 6.32 0.79
C SER A 43 0.26 6.59 1.84
N ILE A 44 -0.18 5.56 2.59
CA ILE A 44 -1.15 5.69 3.67
C ILE A 44 -0.57 6.53 4.82
N ALA A 45 0.66 6.23 5.25
CA ALA A 45 1.32 6.98 6.33
C ALA A 45 1.47 8.47 5.98
N MET A 46 1.95 8.78 4.78
CA MET A 46 2.10 10.17 4.31
C MET A 46 0.76 10.92 4.30
N PHE A 47 -0.33 10.26 3.90
CA PHE A 47 -1.65 10.87 3.92
C PHE A 47 -2.13 11.14 5.35
N LEU A 48 -1.98 10.19 6.27
CA LEU A 48 -2.35 10.37 7.68
C LEU A 48 -1.53 11.50 8.34
N GLU A 49 -0.21 11.52 8.13
CA GLU A 49 0.65 12.61 8.61
C GLU A 49 0.22 13.96 8.05
N SER A 50 -0.24 14.01 6.80
CA SER A 50 -0.74 15.26 6.21
C SER A 50 -2.04 15.73 6.86
N ILE A 51 -2.88 14.83 7.37
CA ILE A 51 -4.11 15.17 8.09
C ILE A 51 -3.78 15.66 9.49
N GLU A 52 -2.87 14.99 10.21
CA GLU A 52 -2.49 15.37 11.59
C GLU A 52 -1.77 16.73 11.68
N ARG A 53 -1.17 17.18 10.59
CA ARG A 53 -0.48 18.47 10.49
C ARG A 53 -1.42 19.64 10.14
N ASN A 54 -2.69 19.36 9.82
CA ASN A 54 -3.72 20.35 9.54
C ASN A 54 -4.69 20.49 10.71
#